data_AF-A0A3B0XY27-F1
#
_entry.id   AF-A0A3B0XY27-F1
#
_cell.length_a   1.000
_cell.length_b   1.000
_cell.length_c   1.000
_cell.angle_alpha   90.00
_cell.angle_beta   90.00
_cell.angle_gamma   90.00
#
_symmetry.space_group_name_H-M   'P 1'
#
loop_
_entity.id
_entity.type
_entity.pdbx_description
1 polymer ?
#
loop_
_entity_poly.entity_id
_entity_poly.type
_entity_poly.pdbx_seq_one_letter_code
_entity_poly.pdbx_strand_id
1 'polypeptide(L)'
;MNNLFSSNQDALEFVHEYAKQACLVLHQVEDVCIVNEMELTVKAVEGHTFTIPLQPLLEQGRMNDAELVYYFEKKVNEALGYKYIWPSDVSMIYPVMKNTAFIHGLSDVQSNEIIYQGYEGDLWVCYGVYKEGQLHYLTHEQLKYTLGIEAENLHALALENLEAVQSRNAKAGALFDPVWRMAHEVKYADDAGMLLLTSLWQGVMAESGMENIAVSVPHADCVLFCDARNEAAMKALRQKTEQFYGESDEPLSKFIFWWNPEGLYWQTSRFVDLDERLRNTHLSRHLGVRHF
;
A
#
# COMPACT_ATOMS: atom_id res chain seq x y z
N MET A 1 44.95 -8.18 -3.02
CA MET A 1 43.88 -8.70 -2.16
C MET A 1 44.47 -8.88 -0.77
N ASN A 2 44.15 -7.99 0.17
CA ASN A 2 44.65 -8.10 1.54
C ASN A 2 43.89 -9.23 2.24
N ASN A 3 44.60 -10.25 2.70
CA ASN A 3 44.04 -11.32 3.53
C ASN A 3 43.60 -10.71 4.86
N LEU A 4 42.30 -10.49 5.01
CA LEU A 4 41.65 -10.04 6.25
C LEU A 4 41.62 -11.11 7.34
N PHE A 5 41.96 -12.36 7.01
CA PHE A 5 41.90 -13.50 7.92
C PHE A 5 43.27 -14.17 8.03
N SER A 6 43.70 -14.43 9.27
CA SER A 6 44.98 -15.07 9.59
C SER A 6 44.99 -16.58 9.31
N SER A 7 43.82 -17.20 9.16
CA SER A 7 43.63 -18.61 8.85
C SER A 7 42.28 -18.88 8.18
N ASN A 8 42.10 -20.07 7.58
CA ASN A 8 40.79 -20.54 7.09
C ASN A 8 39.76 -20.66 8.23
N GLN A 9 40.22 -20.87 9.46
CA GLN A 9 39.37 -21.03 10.63
C GLN A 9 38.78 -19.68 11.06
N ASP A 10 39.56 -18.60 11.00
CA ASP A 10 39.07 -17.24 11.27
C ASP A 10 38.05 -16.77 10.23
N ALA A 11 38.20 -17.20 8.98
CA ALA A 11 37.23 -16.92 7.92
C ALA A 11 35.91 -17.67 8.14
N LEU A 12 35.98 -18.94 8.59
CA LEU A 12 34.81 -19.75 8.94
C LEU A 12 34.05 -19.18 10.14
N GLU A 13 34.77 -18.80 11.21
CA GLU A 13 34.18 -18.23 12.41
C GLU A 13 33.53 -16.87 12.13
N PHE A 14 34.16 -16.04 11.27
CA PHE A 14 33.54 -14.82 10.78
C PHE A 14 32.27 -15.09 9.97
N VAL A 15 32.30 -16.02 9.02
CA VAL A 15 31.12 -16.39 8.22
C VAL A 15 29.99 -16.90 9.11
N HIS A 16 30.31 -17.71 10.12
CA HIS A 16 29.35 -18.25 11.09
C HIS A 16 28.67 -17.16 11.91
N GLU A 17 29.43 -16.26 12.51
CA GLU A 17 28.87 -15.17 13.32
C GLU A 17 28.04 -14.23 12.43
N TYR A 18 28.56 -13.84 11.27
CA TYR A 18 27.85 -12.93 10.37
C TYR A 18 26.57 -13.56 9.79
N ALA A 19 26.62 -14.83 9.41
CA ALA A 19 25.45 -15.55 8.92
C ALA A 19 24.39 -15.73 10.00
N LYS A 20 24.82 -15.98 11.25
CA LYS A 20 23.93 -16.02 12.40
C LYS A 20 23.24 -14.69 12.64
N GLN A 21 24.00 -13.59 12.67
CA GLN A 21 23.45 -12.24 12.83
C GLN A 21 22.50 -11.88 11.67
N ALA A 22 22.87 -12.18 10.43
CA ALA A 22 22.04 -11.92 9.25
C ALA A 22 20.74 -12.73 9.23
N CYS A 23 20.73 -13.95 9.76
CA CYS A 23 19.48 -14.71 9.96
C CYS A 23 18.64 -14.13 11.11
N LEU A 24 19.26 -13.75 12.23
CA LEU A 24 18.54 -13.28 13.42
C LEU A 24 17.88 -11.90 13.26
N VAL A 25 18.26 -11.13 12.24
CA VAL A 25 17.55 -9.89 11.90
C VAL A 25 16.23 -10.14 11.16
N LEU A 26 15.97 -11.37 10.70
CA LEU A 26 14.75 -11.74 9.98
C LEU A 26 13.62 -12.04 10.96
N HIS A 27 12.45 -11.42 10.77
CA HIS A 27 11.29 -11.56 11.66
C HIS A 27 10.74 -13.00 11.74
N GLN A 28 10.96 -13.80 10.68
CA GLN A 28 10.57 -15.20 10.64
C GLN A 28 11.44 -16.09 11.53
N VAL A 29 12.61 -15.62 11.99
CA VAL A 29 13.64 -16.46 12.63
C VAL A 29 13.59 -16.29 14.14
N GLU A 30 13.35 -17.40 14.85
CA GLU A 30 13.31 -17.44 16.31
C GLU A 30 14.69 -17.77 16.90
N ASP A 31 15.43 -18.68 16.27
CA ASP A 31 16.75 -19.10 16.73
C ASP A 31 17.59 -19.65 15.57
N VAL A 32 18.91 -19.59 15.75
CA VAL A 32 19.89 -20.04 14.76
C VAL A 32 21.04 -20.76 15.47
N CYS A 33 21.25 -22.02 15.08
CA CYS A 33 22.33 -22.86 15.56
C CYS A 33 23.24 -23.29 14.40
N ILE A 34 24.55 -23.21 14.61
CA ILE A 34 25.52 -23.79 13.67
C ILE A 34 25.60 -25.29 13.95
N VAL A 35 25.36 -26.12 12.94
CA VAL A 35 25.40 -27.58 13.09
C VAL A 35 26.80 -28.11 12.83
N ASN A 36 27.45 -27.56 11.80
CA ASN A 36 28.80 -27.91 11.37
C ASN A 36 29.41 -26.73 10.60
N GLU A 37 30.60 -26.91 10.04
CA GLU A 37 31.33 -25.85 9.31
C GLU A 37 30.54 -25.22 8.15
N MET A 38 29.55 -25.92 7.58
CA MET A 38 28.93 -25.56 6.31
C MET A 38 27.40 -25.42 6.37
N GLU A 39 26.78 -25.53 7.55
CA GLU A 39 25.32 -25.54 7.69
C GLU A 39 24.84 -24.79 8.94
N LEU A 40 23.80 -23.97 8.74
CA LEU A 40 23.01 -23.38 9.82
C LEU A 40 21.68 -24.12 9.95
N THR A 41 21.31 -24.54 11.15
CA THR A 41 19.92 -24.83 11.48
C THR A 41 19.24 -23.53 11.88
N VAL A 42 18.16 -23.22 11.17
CA VAL A 42 17.27 -22.11 11.47
C VAL A 42 15.99 -22.68 12.06
N LYS A 43 15.63 -22.19 13.24
CA LYS A 43 14.30 -22.36 13.82
C LYS A 43 13.50 -21.12 13.48
N ALA A 44 12.48 -21.29 12.64
CA ALA A 44 11.58 -20.23 12.23
C ALA A 44 10.28 -20.26 13.05
N VAL A 45 9.44 -19.25 12.84
CA VAL A 45 8.08 -19.16 13.35
C VAL A 45 7.26 -20.43 13.06
N GLU A 46 6.22 -20.66 13.85
CA GLU A 46 5.33 -21.83 13.78
C GLU A 46 6.04 -23.18 13.99
N GLY A 47 7.26 -23.16 14.54
CA GLY A 47 8.02 -24.37 14.87
C GLY A 47 8.73 -25.01 13.67
N HIS A 48 8.74 -24.36 12.51
CA HIS A 48 9.49 -24.83 11.35
C HIS A 48 10.98 -24.85 11.64
N THR A 49 11.64 -25.96 11.33
CA THR A 49 13.10 -26.10 11.47
C THR A 49 13.68 -26.62 10.17
N PHE A 50 14.69 -25.94 9.64
CA PHE A 50 15.34 -26.31 8.40
C PHE A 50 16.82 -25.93 8.42
N THR A 51 17.59 -26.43 7.45
CA THR A 51 19.00 -26.14 7.32
C THR A 51 19.29 -25.26 6.10
N ILE A 52 20.19 -24.29 6.28
CA ILE A 52 20.69 -23.43 5.21
C ILE A 52 22.17 -23.76 4.97
N PRO A 53 22.56 -24.20 3.75
CA PRO A 53 23.95 -24.46 3.44
C PRO A 53 24.71 -23.14 3.27
N LEU A 54 25.88 -23.02 3.92
CA LEU A 54 26.76 -21.85 3.84
C LEU A 54 27.73 -21.89 2.64
N GLN A 55 27.84 -23.04 1.98
CA GLN A 55 28.75 -23.21 0.85
C GLN A 55 28.63 -22.14 -0.25
N PRO A 56 27.42 -21.72 -0.66
CA PRO A 56 27.28 -20.66 -1.67
C PRO A 56 27.92 -19.33 -1.26
N LEU A 57 27.97 -19.02 0.04
CA LEU A 57 28.59 -17.78 0.56
C LEU A 57 30.12 -17.82 0.43
N LEU A 58 30.72 -19.00 0.61
CA LEU A 58 32.17 -19.20 0.43
C LEU A 58 32.57 -19.13 -1.05
N GLU A 59 31.73 -19.63 -1.94
CA GLU A 59 31.99 -19.66 -3.40
C GLU A 59 31.77 -18.30 -4.07
N GLN A 60 30.79 -17.50 -3.62
CA GLN A 60 30.50 -16.18 -4.18
C GLN A 60 31.45 -15.07 -3.72
N GLY A 61 32.33 -15.35 -2.76
CA GLY A 61 33.25 -14.36 -2.20
C GLY A 61 32.57 -13.39 -1.24
N ARG A 62 33.19 -12.22 -1.02
CA ARG A 62 32.75 -11.28 0.03
C ARG A 62 31.48 -10.55 -0.42
N MET A 63 30.33 -11.00 0.07
CA MET A 63 29.06 -10.27 0.01
C MET A 63 29.07 -9.05 0.94
N ASN A 64 28.28 -8.04 0.59
CA ASN A 64 27.94 -6.96 1.53
C ASN A 64 26.76 -7.37 2.44
N ASP A 65 26.51 -6.59 3.49
CA ASP A 65 25.47 -6.89 4.50
C ASP A 65 24.08 -7.06 3.87
N ALA A 66 23.71 -6.25 2.87
CA ALA A 66 22.41 -6.33 2.22
C ALA A 66 22.26 -7.59 1.35
N GLU A 67 23.32 -7.99 0.65
CA GLU A 67 23.35 -9.23 -0.15
C GLU A 67 23.23 -10.48 0.73
N LEU A 68 23.87 -10.47 1.91
CA LEU A 68 23.79 -11.55 2.90
C LEU A 68 22.39 -11.67 3.50
N VAL A 69 21.80 -10.55 3.96
CA VAL A 69 20.43 -10.53 4.48
C VAL A 69 19.46 -11.03 3.42
N TYR A 70 19.58 -10.56 2.18
CA TYR A 70 18.75 -11.02 1.07
C TYR A 70 18.90 -12.52 0.79
N TYR A 71 20.13 -13.06 0.85
CA TYR A 71 20.38 -14.49 0.68
C TYR A 71 19.64 -15.32 1.74
N PHE A 72 19.75 -14.94 3.02
CA PHE A 72 19.09 -15.65 4.10
C PHE A 72 17.58 -15.48 4.08
N GLU A 73 17.09 -14.26 3.83
CA GLU A 73 15.67 -13.97 3.63
C GLU A 73 15.09 -14.87 2.55
N LYS A 74 15.77 -14.98 1.39
CA LYS A 74 15.37 -15.88 0.32
C LYS A 74 15.30 -17.33 0.78
N LYS A 75 16.30 -17.83 1.50
CA LYS A 75 16.37 -19.23 1.95
C LYS A 75 15.30 -19.55 3.00
N VAL A 76 15.07 -18.64 3.92
CA VAL A 76 14.01 -18.74 4.93
C VAL A 76 12.64 -18.74 4.27
N ASN A 77 12.40 -17.81 3.34
CA ASN A 77 11.15 -17.73 2.58
C ASN A 77 10.92 -18.99 1.73
N GLU A 78 11.95 -19.49 1.03
CA GLU A 78 11.87 -20.75 0.28
C GLU A 78 11.48 -21.94 1.17
N ALA A 79 12.08 -22.04 2.36
CA ALA A 79 11.83 -23.13 3.30
C ALA A 79 10.44 -23.07 3.93
N LEU A 80 9.90 -21.87 4.15
CA LEU A 80 8.54 -21.64 4.63
C LEU A 80 7.48 -21.78 3.51
N GLY A 81 7.91 -22.00 2.25
CA GLY A 81 7.00 -22.15 1.12
C GLY A 81 6.55 -20.82 0.50
N TYR A 82 7.16 -19.71 0.89
CA TYR A 82 6.91 -18.38 0.31
C TYR A 82 7.54 -18.31 -1.08
N LYS A 83 6.69 -18.48 -2.10
CA LYS A 83 7.11 -18.53 -3.52
C LYS A 83 7.64 -17.19 -4.06
N TYR A 84 7.33 -16.08 -3.39
CA TYR A 84 7.74 -14.75 -3.82
C TYR A 84 8.60 -14.12 -2.73
N ILE A 85 9.83 -13.74 -3.09
CA ILE A 85 10.66 -12.88 -2.25
C ILE A 85 10.05 -11.49 -2.38
N TRP A 86 9.32 -11.09 -1.35
CA TRP A 86 8.76 -9.75 -1.21
C TRP A 86 9.87 -8.78 -0.84
N PRO A 87 9.79 -7.51 -1.26
CA PRO A 87 10.71 -6.52 -0.76
C PRO A 87 10.56 -6.45 0.77
N SER A 88 11.68 -6.59 1.48
CA SER A 88 11.79 -6.23 2.90
C SER A 88 11.65 -4.71 3.11
N ASP A 89 11.66 -3.94 2.02
CA ASP A 89 11.43 -2.51 2.04
C ASP A 89 9.95 -2.17 2.14
N VAL A 90 9.54 -1.91 3.38
CA VAL A 90 8.19 -1.48 3.75
C VAL A 90 7.80 -0.15 3.10
N SER A 91 8.76 0.64 2.59
CA SER A 91 8.48 1.91 1.91
C SER A 91 7.86 1.74 0.52
N MET A 92 7.78 0.50 0.02
CA MET A 92 7.18 0.16 -1.29
C MET A 92 5.75 -0.34 -1.19
N ILE A 93 5.15 -0.29 0.01
CA ILE A 93 3.78 -0.69 0.25
C ILE A 93 2.85 0.48 -0.01
N TYR A 94 1.88 0.30 -0.90
CA TYR A 94 0.91 1.32 -1.25
C TYR A 94 -0.52 0.80 -1.04
N PRO A 95 -1.46 1.69 -0.69
CA PRO A 95 -2.88 1.37 -0.78
C PRO A 95 -3.28 1.35 -2.25
N VAL A 96 -4.21 0.47 -2.59
CA VAL A 96 -4.75 0.33 -3.95
C VAL A 96 -6.27 0.28 -3.86
N MET A 97 -6.92 1.14 -4.63
CA MET A 97 -8.36 1.21 -4.71
C MET A 97 -8.92 0.06 -5.55
N LYS A 98 -9.94 -0.61 -5.03
CA LYS A 98 -10.70 -1.65 -5.71
C LYS A 98 -12.19 -1.45 -5.55
N ASN A 99 -12.96 -2.09 -6.43
CA ASN A 99 -14.40 -2.07 -6.36
C ASN A 99 -14.93 -3.30 -5.61
N THR A 100 -16.21 -3.24 -5.24
CA THR A 100 -16.88 -4.35 -4.55
C THR A 100 -16.90 -5.65 -5.38
N ALA A 101 -16.97 -5.54 -6.72
CA ALA A 101 -16.96 -6.72 -7.59
C ALA A 101 -15.65 -7.50 -7.54
N PHE A 102 -14.51 -6.80 -7.40
CA PHE A 102 -13.20 -7.41 -7.20
C PHE A 102 -13.18 -8.22 -5.90
N ILE A 103 -13.62 -7.61 -4.78
CA ILE A 103 -13.65 -8.27 -3.47
C ILE A 103 -14.56 -9.50 -3.48
N HIS A 104 -15.77 -9.38 -4.05
CA HIS A 104 -16.70 -10.51 -4.17
C HIS A 104 -16.25 -11.57 -5.20
N GLY A 105 -15.31 -11.23 -6.08
CA GLY A 105 -14.73 -12.14 -7.05
C GLY A 105 -13.55 -12.95 -6.52
N LEU A 106 -13.05 -12.64 -5.31
CA LEU A 106 -11.99 -13.42 -4.67
C LEU A 106 -12.50 -14.81 -4.31
N SER A 107 -11.67 -15.84 -4.54
CA SER A 107 -11.91 -17.17 -3.97
C SER A 107 -11.83 -17.16 -2.44
N ASP A 108 -12.39 -18.17 -1.78
CA ASP A 108 -12.31 -18.31 -0.31
C ASP A 108 -10.86 -18.26 0.21
N VAL A 109 -9.92 -18.84 -0.53
CA VAL A 109 -8.49 -18.81 -0.18
C VAL A 109 -7.97 -17.37 -0.28
N GLN A 110 -8.19 -16.70 -1.41
CA GLN A 110 -7.70 -15.33 -1.62
C GLN A 110 -8.33 -14.33 -0.64
N SER A 111 -9.62 -14.48 -0.34
CA SER A 111 -10.33 -13.60 0.59
C SER A 111 -9.80 -13.70 2.02
N ASN A 112 -9.29 -14.88 2.42
CA ASN A 112 -8.65 -15.10 3.71
C ASN A 112 -7.16 -14.69 3.73
N GLU A 113 -6.52 -14.60 2.57
CA GLU A 113 -5.11 -14.26 2.46
C GLU A 113 -4.88 -12.76 2.27
N ILE A 114 -5.58 -12.14 1.32
CA ILE A 114 -5.37 -10.74 0.92
C ILE A 114 -5.91 -9.80 1.98
N ILE A 115 -5.13 -8.78 2.32
CA ILE A 115 -5.54 -7.73 3.26
C ILE A 115 -6.32 -6.64 2.52
N TYR A 116 -7.55 -6.39 2.95
CA TYR A 116 -8.39 -5.32 2.43
C TYR A 116 -9.33 -4.74 3.48
N GLN A 117 -9.82 -3.52 3.26
CA GLN A 117 -10.85 -2.89 4.09
C GLN A 117 -11.82 -2.06 3.23
N GLY A 118 -13.06 -1.90 3.70
CA GLY A 118 -14.02 -1.01 3.07
C GLY A 118 -13.56 0.45 3.18
N TYR A 119 -13.83 1.26 2.17
CA TYR A 119 -13.53 2.68 2.18
C TYR A 119 -14.80 3.54 2.17
N GLU A 120 -15.43 3.69 1.01
CA GLU A 120 -16.67 4.47 0.89
C GLU A 120 -17.49 3.98 -0.31
N GLY A 121 -18.81 3.83 -0.13
CA GLY A 121 -19.69 3.34 -1.19
C GLY A 121 -19.32 1.94 -1.68
N ASP A 122 -18.95 1.83 -2.96
CA ASP A 122 -18.50 0.59 -3.59
C ASP A 122 -16.97 0.43 -3.65
N LEU A 123 -16.23 1.36 -3.03
CA LEU A 123 -14.78 1.39 -2.99
C LEU A 123 -14.21 0.66 -1.77
N TRP A 124 -13.13 -0.05 -2.01
CA TRP A 124 -12.34 -0.82 -1.06
C TRP A 124 -10.87 -0.44 -1.22
N VAL A 125 -10.12 -0.59 -0.13
CA VAL A 125 -8.66 -0.43 -0.12
C VAL A 125 -8.04 -1.80 0.08
N CYS A 126 -7.26 -2.23 -0.90
CA CYS A 126 -6.29 -3.31 -0.77
C CYS A 126 -4.90 -2.73 -0.52
N TYR A 127 -3.94 -3.57 -0.18
CA TYR A 127 -2.54 -3.17 -0.02
C TYR A 127 -1.66 -4.02 -0.92
N GLY A 128 -0.60 -3.43 -1.47
CA GLY A 128 0.29 -4.17 -2.34
C GLY A 128 1.61 -3.47 -2.62
N VAL A 129 2.49 -4.18 -3.31
CA VAL A 129 3.75 -3.66 -3.83
C VAL A 129 3.76 -3.80 -5.35
N TYR A 130 4.36 -2.82 -6.02
CA TYR A 130 4.62 -2.92 -7.46
C TYR A 130 5.99 -3.53 -7.69
N LYS A 131 6.03 -4.73 -8.29
CA LYS A 131 7.26 -5.43 -8.65
C LYS A 131 7.24 -5.70 -10.15
N GLU A 132 8.31 -5.32 -10.84
CA GLU A 132 8.45 -5.51 -12.30
C GLU A 132 7.26 -4.94 -13.11
N GLY A 133 6.64 -3.88 -12.60
CA GLY A 133 5.47 -3.24 -13.22
C GLY A 133 4.15 -3.96 -12.98
N GLN A 134 4.12 -5.00 -12.12
CA GLN A 134 2.92 -5.72 -11.72
C GLN A 134 2.59 -5.47 -10.26
N LEU A 135 1.30 -5.32 -9.97
CA LEU A 135 0.81 -5.21 -8.61
C LEU A 135 0.70 -6.60 -7.98
N HIS A 136 1.31 -6.77 -6.82
CA HIS A 136 1.13 -7.94 -5.97
C HIS A 136 0.45 -7.50 -4.66
N TYR A 137 -0.66 -8.14 -4.31
CA TYR A 137 -1.38 -7.83 -3.06
C TYR A 137 -0.70 -8.45 -1.85
N LEU A 138 -0.59 -7.67 -0.78
CA LEU A 138 -0.10 -8.14 0.50
C LEU A 138 -1.06 -9.13 1.12
N THR A 139 -0.48 -10.18 1.68
CA THR A 139 -1.21 -11.17 2.48
C THR A 139 -0.96 -11.01 3.96
N HIS A 140 -1.88 -11.52 4.79
CA HIS A 140 -1.72 -11.58 6.25
C HIS A 140 -0.41 -12.25 6.66
N GLU A 141 -0.03 -13.29 5.93
CA GLU A 141 1.20 -14.04 6.17
C GLU A 141 2.45 -13.21 5.91
N GLN A 142 2.49 -12.49 4.79
CA GLN A 142 3.61 -11.62 4.45
C GLN A 142 3.75 -10.47 5.44
N LEU A 143 2.63 -9.88 5.86
CA LEU A 143 2.64 -8.79 6.83
C LEU A 143 3.28 -9.24 8.15
N LYS A 144 2.88 -10.40 8.66
CA LYS A 144 3.34 -10.93 9.95
C LYS A 144 4.75 -11.47 9.89
N TYR A 145 5.05 -12.31 8.91
CA TYR A 145 6.28 -13.09 8.90
C TYR A 145 7.37 -12.43 8.07
N THR A 146 7.03 -11.79 6.95
CA THR A 146 8.04 -11.15 6.09
C THR A 146 8.35 -9.73 6.53
N LEU A 147 7.33 -8.92 6.78
CA LEU A 147 7.49 -7.49 7.00
C LEU A 147 7.55 -7.11 8.48
N GLY A 148 7.07 -7.98 9.38
CA GLY A 148 7.02 -7.70 10.81
C GLY A 148 6.14 -6.48 11.16
N ILE A 149 5.11 -6.22 10.34
CA ILE A 149 4.20 -5.09 10.52
C ILE A 149 2.94 -5.58 11.23
N GLU A 150 2.51 -4.86 12.27
CA GLU A 150 1.19 -5.08 12.88
C GLU A 150 0.08 -4.58 11.93
N ALA A 151 -1.02 -5.34 11.82
CA ALA A 151 -2.11 -5.03 10.90
C ALA A 151 -2.70 -3.63 11.08
N GLU A 152 -2.74 -3.14 12.31
CA GLU A 152 -3.24 -1.82 12.67
C GLU A 152 -2.36 -0.68 12.11
N ASN A 153 -1.08 -0.95 11.87
CA ASN A 153 -0.13 0.04 11.36
C ASN A 153 -0.05 0.07 9.83
N LEU A 154 -0.49 -0.99 9.16
CA LEU A 154 -0.37 -1.14 7.70
C LEU A 154 -1.01 0.04 6.95
N HIS A 155 -2.21 0.45 7.35
CA HIS A 155 -2.93 1.52 6.66
C HIS A 155 -2.17 2.85 6.75
N ALA A 156 -1.76 3.25 7.95
CA ALA A 156 -1.03 4.49 8.18
C ALA A 156 0.30 4.52 7.41
N LEU A 157 1.07 3.43 7.49
CA LEU A 157 2.32 3.27 6.75
C LEU A 157 2.12 3.39 5.24
N ALA A 158 1.12 2.70 4.68
CA ALA A 158 0.85 2.74 3.26
C ALA A 158 0.44 4.15 2.79
N LEU A 159 -0.31 4.90 3.61
CA LEU A 159 -0.63 6.31 3.33
C LEU A 159 0.59 7.21 3.39
N GLU A 160 1.48 7.03 4.36
CA GLU A 160 2.74 7.79 4.45
C GLU A 160 3.62 7.55 3.22
N ASN A 161 3.74 6.30 2.77
CA ASN A 161 4.46 5.95 1.55
C ASN A 161 3.84 6.60 0.31
N LEU A 162 2.51 6.54 0.20
CA LEU A 162 1.78 7.17 -0.89
C LEU A 162 2.01 8.69 -0.88
N GLU A 163 1.88 9.33 0.28
CA GLU A 163 2.09 10.78 0.42
C GLU A 163 3.51 11.19 0.01
N ALA A 164 4.52 10.43 0.41
CA ALA A 164 5.92 10.69 0.05
C ALA A 164 6.18 10.63 -1.46
N VAL A 165 5.46 9.77 -2.19
CA VAL A 165 5.55 9.66 -3.66
C VAL A 165 4.71 10.74 -4.35
N GLN A 166 3.50 11.01 -3.87
CA GLN A 166 2.59 11.96 -4.51
C GLN A 166 3.01 13.42 -4.29
N SER A 167 3.56 13.77 -3.11
CA SER A 167 3.96 15.15 -2.80
C SER A 167 5.00 15.72 -3.78
N ARG A 168 5.68 14.85 -4.52
CA ARG A 168 6.70 15.22 -5.51
C ARG A 168 6.15 15.37 -6.93
N ASN A 169 4.98 14.80 -7.20
CA ASN A 169 4.60 14.39 -8.56
C ASN A 169 3.13 14.66 -8.91
N ALA A 170 2.25 14.88 -7.93
CA ALA A 170 0.83 15.11 -8.17
C ALA A 170 0.61 16.54 -8.68
N LYS A 171 -0.08 16.65 -9.81
CA LYS A 171 -0.52 17.95 -10.34
C LYS A 171 -2.01 17.89 -10.64
N ALA A 172 -2.76 18.80 -10.03
CA ALA A 172 -4.11 19.11 -10.44
C ALA A 172 -4.03 19.94 -11.73
N GLY A 173 -4.71 19.49 -12.77
CA GLY A 173 -4.82 20.21 -14.03
C GLY A 173 -6.26 20.25 -14.51
N ALA A 174 -6.64 21.35 -15.17
CA ALA A 174 -7.88 21.39 -15.92
C ALA A 174 -7.81 20.36 -17.05
N LEU A 175 -8.61 19.30 -16.97
CA LEU A 175 -8.75 18.32 -18.05
C LEU A 175 -9.75 18.84 -19.08
N PHE A 176 -10.89 19.35 -18.59
CA PHE A 176 -11.93 19.99 -19.38
C PHE A 176 -12.60 21.04 -18.48
N ASP A 177 -12.50 22.35 -18.75
CA ASP A 177 -13.23 23.34 -17.95
C ASP A 177 -14.74 22.98 -17.90
N PRO A 178 -15.38 22.79 -16.74
CA PRO A 178 -14.90 23.03 -15.35
C PRO A 178 -14.55 21.77 -14.50
N VAL A 179 -14.29 20.62 -15.13
CA VAL A 179 -13.80 19.36 -14.53
C VAL A 179 -12.28 19.24 -14.60
N TRP A 180 -11.71 18.96 -13.44
CA TRP A 180 -10.28 18.82 -13.24
C TRP A 180 -9.92 17.34 -13.13
N ARG A 181 -8.69 16.98 -13.49
CA ARG A 181 -8.14 15.64 -13.31
C ARG A 181 -6.87 15.73 -12.49
N MET A 182 -6.71 14.77 -11.58
CA MET A 182 -5.40 14.52 -10.98
C MET A 182 -4.55 13.72 -11.97
N ALA A 183 -3.39 14.25 -12.32
CA ALA A 183 -2.41 13.55 -13.12
C ALA A 183 -1.14 13.31 -12.31
N HIS A 184 -0.52 12.17 -12.58
CA HIS A 184 0.74 11.77 -11.98
C HIS A 184 1.77 11.46 -13.07
N GLU A 185 2.98 11.99 -12.92
CA GLU A 185 4.06 11.74 -13.90
C GLU A 185 4.67 10.34 -13.75
N VAL A 186 4.37 9.63 -12.65
CA VAL A 186 5.05 8.38 -12.26
C VAL A 186 4.04 7.28 -11.96
N LYS A 187 4.12 6.16 -12.71
CA LYS A 187 3.21 5.00 -12.67
C LYS A 187 3.50 3.98 -11.55
N TYR A 188 3.87 4.42 -10.34
CA TYR A 188 4.18 3.49 -9.25
C TYR A 188 3.03 3.26 -8.26
N ALA A 189 1.90 3.94 -8.42
CA ALA A 189 0.69 3.78 -7.63
C ALA A 189 -0.53 4.07 -8.51
N ASP A 190 -1.70 3.55 -8.13
CA ASP A 190 -2.95 3.94 -8.79
C ASP A 190 -3.26 5.42 -8.48
N ASP A 191 -3.76 6.16 -9.47
CA ASP A 191 -4.15 7.56 -9.24
C ASP A 191 -5.32 7.65 -8.23
N ALA A 192 -6.17 6.62 -8.20
CA ALA A 192 -7.30 6.51 -7.30
C ALA A 192 -6.89 6.50 -5.82
N GLY A 193 -5.69 6.02 -5.47
CA GLY A 193 -5.15 6.11 -4.11
C GLY A 193 -5.07 7.54 -3.58
N MET A 194 -4.98 8.55 -4.45
CA MET A 194 -5.00 9.97 -4.06
C MET A 194 -6.28 10.39 -3.31
N LEU A 195 -7.38 9.64 -3.46
CA LEU A 195 -8.58 9.86 -2.64
C LEU A 195 -8.29 9.79 -1.14
N LEU A 196 -7.31 8.99 -0.74
CA LEU A 196 -6.97 8.74 0.65
C LEU A 196 -6.11 9.85 1.28
N LEU A 197 -5.52 10.73 0.46
CA LEU A 197 -4.60 11.77 0.92
C LEU A 197 -5.32 13.06 1.32
N THR A 198 -5.63 13.20 2.60
CA THR A 198 -6.32 14.39 3.13
C THR A 198 -5.55 15.69 2.85
N SER A 199 -4.22 15.67 3.00
CA SER A 199 -3.34 16.83 2.75
C SER A 199 -3.42 17.34 1.31
N LEU A 200 -3.49 16.42 0.34
CA LEU A 200 -3.63 16.73 -1.08
C LEU A 200 -4.90 17.54 -1.34
N TRP A 201 -6.05 17.06 -0.85
CA TRP A 201 -7.33 17.71 -1.08
C TRP A 201 -7.48 19.03 -0.34
N GLN A 202 -6.88 19.16 0.85
CA GLN A 202 -6.76 20.46 1.53
C GLN A 202 -5.97 21.46 0.67
N GLY A 203 -4.88 21.01 0.04
CA GLY A 203 -4.14 21.80 -0.94
C GLY A 203 -5.00 22.23 -2.13
N VAL A 204 -5.74 21.29 -2.72
CA VAL A 204 -6.67 21.59 -3.83
C VAL A 204 -7.71 22.64 -3.42
N MET A 205 -8.34 22.52 -2.25
CA MET A 205 -9.29 23.53 -1.76
C MET A 205 -8.64 24.90 -1.60
N ALA A 206 -7.46 24.95 -0.98
CA ALA A 206 -6.74 26.18 -0.73
C ALA A 206 -6.34 26.90 -2.04
N GLU A 207 -5.88 26.14 -3.04
CA GLU A 207 -5.44 26.69 -4.34
C GLU A 207 -6.61 27.08 -5.25
N SER A 208 -7.67 26.27 -5.29
CA SER A 208 -8.81 26.49 -6.19
C SER A 208 -9.89 27.40 -5.60
N GLY A 209 -9.93 27.58 -4.28
CA GLY A 209 -11.01 28.27 -3.57
C GLY A 209 -12.33 27.48 -3.52
N MET A 210 -12.33 26.20 -3.89
CA MET A 210 -13.51 25.33 -3.80
C MET A 210 -13.82 25.02 -2.34
N GLU A 211 -15.05 25.28 -1.91
CA GLU A 211 -15.51 24.95 -0.55
C GLU A 211 -16.10 23.54 -0.45
N ASN A 212 -16.63 23.02 -1.56
CA ASN A 212 -17.16 21.66 -1.64
C ASN A 212 -16.65 21.01 -2.93
N ILE A 213 -15.92 19.91 -2.78
CA ILE A 213 -15.36 19.19 -3.92
C ILE A 213 -16.20 17.94 -4.18
N ALA A 214 -16.69 17.81 -5.40
CA ALA A 214 -17.26 16.57 -5.89
C ALA A 214 -16.15 15.80 -6.61
N VAL A 215 -15.99 14.53 -6.28
CA VAL A 215 -14.92 13.67 -6.78
C VAL A 215 -15.51 12.43 -7.42
N SER A 216 -14.85 11.91 -8.45
CA SER A 216 -15.20 10.67 -9.12
C SER A 216 -13.95 9.87 -9.46
N VAL A 217 -14.06 8.54 -9.34
CA VAL A 217 -12.99 7.58 -9.67
C VAL A 217 -13.52 6.47 -10.58
N PRO A 218 -13.70 6.75 -11.89
CA PRO A 218 -14.20 5.77 -12.84
C PRO A 218 -13.30 4.54 -12.97
N HIS A 219 -11.98 4.69 -12.81
CA HIS A 219 -11.00 3.59 -12.83
C HIS A 219 -9.71 4.01 -12.10
N ALA A 220 -8.79 3.06 -11.92
CA ALA A 220 -7.57 3.23 -11.10
C ALA A 220 -6.73 4.46 -11.49
N ASP A 221 -6.53 4.71 -12.79
CA ASP A 221 -5.71 5.83 -13.29
C ASP A 221 -6.50 7.13 -13.57
N CYS A 222 -7.65 7.33 -12.92
CA CYS A 222 -8.47 8.51 -13.18
C CYS A 222 -9.23 8.98 -11.94
N VAL A 223 -8.79 10.12 -11.43
CA VAL A 223 -9.53 10.91 -10.43
C VAL A 223 -9.98 12.20 -11.08
N LEU A 224 -11.30 12.40 -11.14
CA LEU A 224 -11.94 13.61 -11.64
C LEU A 224 -12.55 14.38 -10.48
N PHE A 225 -12.53 15.71 -10.54
CA PHE A 225 -13.20 16.54 -9.53
C PHE A 225 -13.67 17.88 -10.07
N CYS A 226 -14.60 18.52 -9.35
CA CYS A 226 -15.05 19.89 -9.64
C CYS A 226 -15.62 20.60 -8.39
N ASP A 227 -15.88 21.92 -8.50
CA ASP A 227 -16.71 22.62 -7.50
C ASP A 227 -18.11 22.06 -7.59
N ALA A 228 -18.57 21.51 -6.48
CA ALA A 228 -19.79 20.76 -6.43
C ALA A 228 -21.05 21.65 -6.37
N ARG A 229 -20.87 22.97 -6.15
CA ARG A 229 -21.93 23.99 -6.29
C ARG A 229 -22.14 24.41 -7.74
N ASN A 230 -21.21 24.07 -8.64
CA ASN A 230 -21.32 24.39 -10.05
C ASN A 230 -22.13 23.30 -10.77
N GLU A 231 -23.41 23.57 -11.07
CA GLU A 231 -24.30 22.61 -11.72
C GLU A 231 -23.79 22.14 -13.09
N ALA A 232 -23.20 23.03 -13.88
CA ALA A 232 -22.64 22.69 -15.18
C ALA A 232 -21.44 21.73 -15.02
N ALA A 233 -20.61 21.98 -14.00
CA ALA A 233 -19.50 21.10 -13.65
C ALA A 233 -19.97 19.73 -13.17
N MET A 234 -20.97 19.69 -12.29
CA MET A 234 -21.55 18.44 -11.80
C MET A 234 -22.15 17.60 -12.94
N LYS A 235 -22.81 18.23 -13.91
CA LYS A 235 -23.33 17.53 -15.09
C LYS A 235 -22.19 16.97 -15.94
N ALA A 236 -21.14 17.76 -16.17
CA ALA A 236 -19.96 17.33 -16.92
C ALA A 236 -19.22 16.19 -16.21
N LEU A 237 -19.03 16.29 -14.90
CA LEU A 237 -18.38 15.26 -14.06
C LEU A 237 -19.12 13.93 -14.17
N ARG A 238 -20.45 13.93 -14.04
CA ARG A 238 -21.28 12.71 -14.19
C ARG A 238 -21.16 12.10 -15.58
N GLN A 239 -21.25 12.93 -16.63
CA GLN A 239 -21.14 12.44 -18.00
C GLN A 239 -19.77 11.80 -18.27
N LYS A 240 -18.70 12.43 -17.78
CA LYS A 240 -17.33 11.92 -17.94
C LYS A 240 -17.05 10.68 -17.10
N THR A 241 -17.62 10.63 -15.90
CA THR A 241 -17.57 9.43 -15.05
C THR A 241 -18.18 8.24 -15.78
N GLU A 242 -19.41 8.39 -16.30
CA GLU A 242 -20.08 7.30 -17.01
C GLU A 242 -19.30 6.88 -18.27
N GLN A 243 -18.77 7.85 -19.02
CA GLN A 243 -17.95 7.59 -20.19
C GLN A 243 -16.70 6.77 -19.83
N PHE A 244 -15.87 7.26 -18.90
CA PHE A 244 -14.61 6.60 -18.55
C PHE A 244 -14.82 5.28 -17.80
N TYR A 245 -15.90 5.16 -17.03
CA TYR A 245 -16.29 3.90 -16.40
C TYR A 245 -16.63 2.84 -17.48
N GLY A 246 -17.41 3.22 -18.50
CA GLY A 246 -17.80 2.32 -19.58
C GLY A 246 -16.68 1.95 -20.56
N GLU A 247 -15.66 2.79 -20.68
CA GLU A 247 -14.47 2.57 -21.53
C GLU A 247 -13.36 1.78 -20.82
N SER A 248 -13.45 1.57 -19.49
CA SER A 248 -12.40 0.91 -18.71
C SER A 248 -12.54 -0.61 -18.69
N ASP A 249 -11.42 -1.31 -18.86
CA ASP A 249 -11.34 -2.76 -18.66
C ASP A 249 -11.45 -3.15 -17.17
N GLU A 250 -10.99 -2.27 -16.26
CA GLU A 250 -11.03 -2.45 -14.81
C GLU A 250 -11.70 -1.24 -14.14
N PRO A 251 -13.04 -1.11 -14.24
CA PRO A 251 -13.76 0.02 -13.68
C PRO A 251 -13.77 -0.01 -12.16
N LEU A 252 -13.64 1.16 -11.52
CA LEU A 252 -13.70 1.30 -10.07
C LEU A 252 -15.11 1.69 -9.60
N SER A 253 -15.52 2.94 -9.81
CA SER A 253 -16.83 3.41 -9.37
C SER A 253 -17.49 4.36 -10.36
N LYS A 254 -18.81 4.21 -10.52
CA LYS A 254 -19.64 5.17 -11.27
C LYS A 254 -20.20 6.29 -10.39
N PHE A 255 -19.93 6.24 -9.09
CA PHE A 255 -20.49 7.19 -8.14
C PHE A 255 -19.70 8.49 -8.08
N ILE A 256 -20.41 9.54 -7.69
CA ILE A 256 -19.82 10.82 -7.34
C ILE A 256 -19.80 10.91 -5.83
N PHE A 257 -18.63 11.22 -5.28
CA PHE A 257 -18.36 11.36 -3.87
C PHE A 257 -18.19 12.83 -3.52
N TRP A 258 -18.44 13.17 -2.26
CA TRP A 258 -18.22 14.53 -1.76
C TRP A 258 -17.06 14.51 -0.79
N TRP A 259 -16.05 15.32 -1.07
CA TRP A 259 -14.90 15.49 -0.20
C TRP A 259 -15.08 16.74 0.66
N ASN A 260 -14.80 16.60 1.95
CA ASN A 260 -14.63 17.73 2.86
C ASN A 260 -13.49 17.43 3.86
N PRO A 261 -13.06 18.41 4.67
CA PRO A 261 -11.95 18.22 5.62
C PRO A 261 -12.18 17.15 6.71
N GLU A 262 -13.42 16.71 6.93
CA GLU A 262 -13.78 15.63 7.85
C GLU A 262 -13.75 14.24 7.17
N GLY A 263 -13.63 14.19 5.83
CA GLY A 263 -13.48 12.97 5.04
C GLY A 263 -14.25 12.97 3.71
N LEU A 264 -14.24 11.81 3.04
CA LEU A 264 -15.12 11.52 1.91
C LEU A 264 -16.44 10.95 2.41
N TYR A 265 -17.55 11.39 1.82
CA TYR A 265 -18.87 10.86 2.11
C TYR A 265 -19.61 10.53 0.81
N TRP A 266 -20.29 9.38 0.80
CA TRP A 266 -21.25 9.06 -0.24
C TRP A 266 -22.55 9.84 -0.05
N GLN A 267 -23.03 10.48 -1.12
CA GLN A 267 -24.42 10.91 -1.21
C GLN A 267 -25.02 10.29 -2.46
N THR A 268 -25.96 9.36 -2.27
CA THR A 268 -26.87 9.03 -3.37
C THR A 268 -27.69 10.27 -3.70
N SER A 269 -27.80 10.58 -4.98
CA SER A 269 -28.71 11.60 -5.50
C SER A 269 -30.19 11.31 -5.25
N ARG A 270 -30.54 10.36 -4.36
CA ARG A 270 -31.92 10.04 -4.03
C ARG A 270 -32.45 10.68 -2.77
N PHE A 271 -31.68 10.93 -1.73
CA PHE A 271 -32.16 11.69 -0.57
C PHE A 271 -30.97 12.29 0.17
N VAL A 272 -30.92 13.62 0.22
CA VAL A 272 -30.53 14.47 1.34
C VAL A 272 -30.32 15.86 0.75
N ASP A 273 -31.21 16.77 1.15
CA ASP A 273 -31.11 18.20 0.89
C ASP A 273 -29.77 18.71 1.48
N LEU A 274 -28.90 19.22 0.61
CA LEU A 274 -27.58 19.74 0.97
C LEU A 274 -27.69 20.80 2.08
N ASP A 275 -28.79 21.58 2.07
CA ASP A 275 -29.06 22.60 3.08
C ASP A 275 -29.39 21.98 4.45
N GLU A 276 -30.06 20.82 4.50
CA GLU A 276 -30.38 20.14 5.75
C GLU A 276 -29.12 19.57 6.42
N ARG A 277 -28.18 19.03 5.63
CA ARG A 277 -26.92 18.51 6.16
C ARG A 277 -25.97 19.63 6.60
N LEU A 278 -25.78 20.67 5.78
CA LEU A 278 -24.96 21.83 6.15
C LEU A 278 -25.48 22.51 7.43
N ARG A 279 -26.81 22.60 7.60
CA ARG A 279 -27.42 23.09 8.86
C ARG A 279 -27.06 22.20 10.05
N ASN A 280 -27.02 20.89 9.89
CA ASN A 280 -26.71 19.95 10.97
C ASN A 280 -25.20 19.92 11.31
N THR A 281 -24.30 20.12 10.36
CA THR A 281 -22.85 20.24 10.62
C THR A 281 -22.47 21.55 11.33
N HIS A 282 -23.24 22.62 11.11
CA HIS A 282 -23.08 23.86 11.87
C HIS A 282 -23.67 23.78 13.30
N LEU A 283 -24.73 22.99 13.50
CA LEU A 283 -25.35 22.77 14.82
C LEU A 283 -24.51 21.86 15.73
N SER A 284 -23.78 20.88 15.18
CA SER A 284 -22.89 20.01 15.97
C SER A 284 -21.69 20.75 16.56
N ARG A 285 -21.28 21.89 15.98
CA ARG A 285 -20.26 22.79 16.55
C ARG A 285 -20.72 23.54 17.81
N HIS A 286 -22.00 23.45 18.20
CA HIS A 286 -22.54 24.10 19.41
C HIS A 286 -22.98 23.12 20.51
N LEU A 287 -22.90 21.81 20.26
CA LEU A 287 -23.19 20.79 21.26
C LEU A 287 -21.95 19.92 21.45
N GLY A 288 -21.07 20.42 22.30
CA GLY A 288 -19.79 19.79 22.61
C GLY A 288 -19.89 18.43 23.30
N VAL A 289 -18.75 17.73 23.23
CA VAL A 289 -18.17 16.85 24.24
C VAL A 289 -19.17 16.06 25.10
N ARG A 290 -19.29 14.76 24.82
CA ARG A 290 -19.28 13.75 25.88
C ARG A 290 -18.55 12.49 25.41
N HIS A 291 -17.47 12.18 26.12
CA HIS A 291 -16.84 10.87 26.18
C HIS A 291 -17.88 9.78 26.40
N PHE A 292 -17.78 8.67 25.67
CA PHE A 292 -17.30 7.36 26.14
C PHE A 292 -16.92 6.50 24.94
#